data_AF-A0A2D5EZV3-F1
#
_entry.id   AF-A0A2D5EZV3-F1
#
_cell.length_a   1.000
_cell.length_b   1.000
_cell.length_c   1.000
_cell.angle_alpha   90.00
_cell.angle_beta   90.00
_cell.angle_gamma   90.00
#
_symmetry.space_group_name_H-M   'P 1'
#
loop_
_entity.id
_entity.type
_entity.pdbx_description
1 polymer ?
#
loop_
_entity_poly.entity_id
_entity_poly.type
_entity_poly.pdbx_seq_one_letter_code
_entity_poly.pdbx_strand_id
1 'polypeptide(L)'
;ALLAGLVAPDAAAVAPLADAAARHDPDALLADARARAVAMPVLLDHGEAALVARALDPSADEASRLSALGALGRSGGQEAETALQRILDRDADPDPIRAAAFRAVRRLQRRQARARRFAEEEARS
;
A
#
# COMPACT_ATOMS: atom_id res chain seq x y z
N ALA A 1 -3.02 4.95 -18.63
CA ALA A 1 -2.32 3.65 -18.67
C ALA A 1 -3.19 2.61 -19.39
N LEU A 2 -2.61 1.70 -20.21
CA LEU A 2 -3.34 0.63 -20.93
C LEU A 2 -4.28 -0.19 -20.04
N LEU A 3 -3.91 -0.39 -18.77
CA LEU A 3 -4.70 -1.09 -17.76
C LEU A 3 -6.06 -0.42 -17.47
N ALA A 4 -6.18 0.90 -17.59
CA ALA A 4 -7.42 1.63 -17.32
C ALA A 4 -8.51 1.40 -18.38
N GLY A 5 -8.12 0.95 -19.58
CA GLY A 5 -9.01 0.68 -20.71
C GLY A 5 -9.51 -0.76 -20.81
N LEU A 6 -9.06 -1.66 -19.92
CA LEU A 6 -9.47 -3.07 -19.96
C LEU A 6 -10.90 -3.24 -19.42
N VAL A 7 -11.73 -3.95 -20.17
CA VAL A 7 -13.10 -4.29 -19.77
C VAL A 7 -13.09 -5.65 -19.08
N ALA A 8 -13.36 -5.66 -17.77
CA ALA A 8 -13.48 -6.85 -16.92
C ALA A 8 -12.36 -7.90 -17.08
N PRO A 9 -11.06 -7.52 -16.99
CA PRO A 9 -10.01 -8.53 -17.00
C PRO A 9 -10.08 -9.40 -15.75
N ASP A 10 -9.97 -10.71 -15.94
CA ASP A 10 -9.61 -11.61 -14.84
C ASP A 10 -8.29 -11.14 -14.21
N ALA A 11 -8.27 -10.99 -12.88
CA ALA A 11 -7.15 -10.41 -12.16
C ALA A 11 -5.85 -11.22 -12.36
N ALA A 12 -5.96 -12.54 -12.52
CA ALA A 12 -4.81 -13.38 -12.81
C ALA A 12 -4.30 -13.17 -14.25
N ALA A 13 -5.21 -13.02 -15.22
CA ALA A 13 -4.85 -12.76 -16.62
C ALA A 13 -4.10 -11.43 -16.82
N VAL A 14 -4.35 -10.40 -16.00
CA VAL A 14 -3.66 -9.09 -16.10
C VAL A 14 -2.48 -8.93 -15.16
N ALA A 15 -2.21 -9.89 -14.28
CA ALA A 15 -1.10 -9.81 -13.33
C ALA A 15 0.26 -9.53 -14.01
N PRO A 16 0.64 -10.18 -15.14
CA PRO A 16 1.92 -9.87 -15.80
C PRO A 16 1.99 -8.45 -16.35
N LEU A 17 0.86 -7.93 -16.87
CA LEU A 17 0.79 -6.56 -17.39
C LEU A 17 0.81 -5.52 -16.26
N ALA A 18 0.13 -5.82 -15.15
CA ALA A 18 0.18 -5.01 -13.94
C ALA A 18 1.58 -4.95 -13.33
N ASP A 19 2.31 -6.08 -13.30
CA ASP A 19 3.71 -6.16 -12.87
C ASP A 19 4.62 -5.33 -13.77
N ALA A 20 4.54 -5.52 -15.09
CA ALA A 20 5.33 -4.73 -16.04
C ALA A 20 5.06 -3.22 -15.89
N ALA A 21 3.79 -2.82 -15.74
CA ALA A 21 3.43 -1.43 -15.56
C ALA A 21 3.90 -0.89 -14.19
N ALA A 22 3.82 -1.68 -13.13
CA ALA A 22 4.26 -1.27 -11.78
C ALA A 22 5.77 -1.07 -11.70
N ARG A 23 6.56 -1.83 -12.46
CA ARG A 23 8.01 -1.64 -12.58
C ARG A 23 8.39 -0.40 -13.38
N HIS A 24 7.52 0.04 -14.30
CA HIS A 24 7.80 1.17 -15.19
C HIS A 24 7.32 2.50 -14.62
N ASP A 25 6.04 2.56 -14.22
CA ASP A 25 5.39 3.78 -13.73
C ASP A 25 4.29 3.43 -12.70
N PRO A 26 4.69 3.12 -11.46
CA PRO A 26 3.74 2.79 -10.40
C PRO A 26 2.88 4.00 -9.99
N ASP A 27 3.35 5.23 -10.22
CA ASP A 27 2.62 6.44 -9.89
C ASP A 27 1.39 6.61 -10.78
N ALA A 28 1.53 6.40 -12.10
CA ALA A 28 0.41 6.39 -13.02
C ALA A 28 -0.64 5.31 -12.66
N LEU A 29 -0.21 4.16 -12.15
CA LEU A 29 -1.14 3.13 -11.67
C LEU A 29 -1.89 3.56 -10.42
N LEU A 30 -1.21 4.19 -9.48
CA LEU A 30 -1.82 4.66 -8.25
C LEU A 30 -2.80 5.81 -8.49
N ALA A 31 -2.53 6.67 -9.48
CA ALA A 31 -3.37 7.82 -9.83
C ALA A 31 -4.72 7.43 -10.43
N ASP A 32 -4.78 6.36 -11.23
CA ASP A 32 -6.03 5.90 -11.84
C ASP A 32 -6.72 4.85 -10.96
N ALA A 33 -7.99 5.08 -10.61
CA ALA A 33 -8.72 4.19 -9.70
C ALA A 33 -8.87 2.74 -10.22
N ARG A 34 -9.06 2.56 -11.54
CA ARG A 34 -9.19 1.22 -12.13
C ARG A 34 -7.85 0.52 -12.19
N ALA A 35 -6.81 1.21 -12.64
CA ALA A 35 -5.45 0.69 -12.68
C ALA A 35 -4.98 0.29 -11.28
N ARG A 36 -5.27 1.12 -10.27
CA ARG A 36 -4.97 0.84 -8.87
C ARG A 36 -5.66 -0.42 -8.36
N ALA A 37 -6.95 -0.59 -8.67
CA ALA A 37 -7.71 -1.77 -8.24
C ALA A 37 -7.11 -3.07 -8.80
N VAL A 38 -6.69 -3.04 -10.07
CA VAL A 38 -6.08 -4.18 -10.76
C VAL A 38 -4.65 -4.45 -10.30
N ALA A 39 -3.85 -3.40 -10.13
CA ALA A 39 -2.42 -3.51 -9.82
C ALA A 39 -2.12 -3.64 -8.32
N MET A 40 -3.10 -3.48 -7.43
CA MET A 40 -2.85 -3.51 -5.98
C MET A 40 -2.13 -4.77 -5.47
N PRO A 41 -2.46 -6.01 -5.91
CA PRO A 41 -1.74 -7.20 -5.46
C PRO A 41 -0.25 -7.17 -5.80
N VAL A 42 0.07 -6.68 -7.00
CA VAL A 42 1.44 -6.51 -7.51
C VAL A 42 2.17 -5.41 -6.73
N LEU A 43 1.53 -4.26 -6.52
CA LEU A 43 2.08 -3.15 -5.75
C LEU A 43 2.32 -3.50 -4.27
N LEU A 44 1.56 -4.44 -3.71
CA LEU A 44 1.80 -4.94 -2.35
C LEU A 44 3.07 -5.79 -2.24
N ASP A 45 3.47 -6.45 -3.33
CA ASP A 45 4.61 -7.36 -3.37
C ASP A 45 5.94 -6.60 -3.52
N HIS A 46 5.99 -5.61 -4.41
CA HIS A 46 7.24 -4.88 -4.71
C HIS A 46 7.08 -3.37 -4.88
N GLY A 47 5.88 -2.82 -4.65
CA GLY A 47 5.57 -1.40 -4.83
C GLY A 47 5.66 -0.55 -3.55
N GLU A 48 6.32 -1.03 -2.48
CA GLU A 48 6.31 -0.34 -1.17
C GLU A 48 6.78 1.12 -1.29
N ALA A 49 7.89 1.39 -1.98
CA ALA A 49 8.39 2.74 -2.17
C ALA A 49 7.38 3.67 -2.87
N ALA A 50 6.69 3.18 -3.90
CA ALA A 50 5.66 3.96 -4.60
C ALA A 50 4.42 4.19 -3.74
N LEU A 51 4.03 3.19 -2.93
CA LEU A 51 2.94 3.33 -1.96
C LEU A 51 3.29 4.35 -0.87
N VAL A 52 4.53 4.36 -0.38
CA VAL A 52 5.04 5.35 0.58
C VAL A 52 5.00 6.75 -0.03
N ALA A 53 5.55 6.92 -1.25
CA ALA A 53 5.54 8.19 -1.95
C ALA A 53 4.12 8.72 -2.11
N ARG A 54 3.18 7.87 -2.56
CA ARG A 54 1.78 8.27 -2.74
C ARG A 54 1.07 8.60 -1.44
N ALA A 55 1.33 7.87 -0.35
CA ALA A 55 0.70 8.15 0.94
C ALA A 55 1.15 9.51 1.52
N LEU A 56 2.42 9.87 1.30
CA LEU A 56 3.05 11.09 1.82
C LEU A 56 2.83 12.33 0.95
N ASP A 57 2.40 12.15 -0.30
CA ASP A 57 2.12 13.23 -1.24
C ASP A 57 0.82 13.97 -0.86
N PRO A 58 0.89 15.23 -0.40
CA PRO A 58 -0.29 16.01 -0.05
C PRO A 58 -1.07 16.49 -1.29
N SER A 59 -0.47 16.44 -2.49
CA SER A 59 -1.12 16.84 -3.74
C SER A 59 -1.92 15.71 -4.39
N ALA A 60 -1.68 14.46 -3.97
CA ALA A 60 -2.46 13.31 -4.41
C ALA A 60 -3.90 13.36 -3.90
N ASP A 61 -4.84 12.87 -4.71
CA ASP A 61 -6.24 12.78 -4.31
C ASP A 61 -6.43 11.86 -3.09
N GLU A 62 -7.43 12.19 -2.27
CA GLU A 62 -7.69 11.49 -1.01
C GLU A 62 -7.86 9.97 -1.22
N ALA A 63 -8.57 9.56 -2.29
CA ALA A 63 -8.83 8.14 -2.53
C ALA A 63 -7.53 7.37 -2.86
N SER A 64 -6.63 7.95 -3.65
CA SER A 64 -5.30 7.42 -3.93
C SER A 64 -4.48 7.27 -2.66
N ARG A 65 -4.44 8.32 -1.82
CA ARG A 65 -3.71 8.29 -0.55
C ARG A 65 -4.27 7.24 0.40
N LEU A 66 -5.60 7.16 0.56
CA LEU A 66 -6.27 6.16 1.39
C LEU A 66 -5.99 4.73 0.93
N SER A 67 -5.94 4.51 -0.39
CA SER A 67 -5.61 3.20 -0.95
C SER A 67 -4.16 2.81 -0.65
N ALA A 68 -3.23 3.75 -0.79
CA ALA A 68 -1.83 3.54 -0.43
C ALA A 68 -1.66 3.22 1.05
N LEU A 69 -2.32 3.96 1.95
CA LEU A 69 -2.31 3.69 3.40
C LEU A 69 -2.82 2.29 3.74
N GLY A 70 -3.94 1.87 3.12
CA GLY A 70 -4.48 0.52 3.29
C GLY A 70 -3.54 -0.57 2.77
N ALA A 71 -2.76 -0.29 1.72
CA ALA A 71 -1.75 -1.18 1.19
C ALA A 71 -0.52 -1.28 2.11
N LEU A 72 -0.01 -0.15 2.59
CA LEU A 72 1.13 -0.09 3.53
C LEU A 72 0.84 -0.88 4.80
N GLY A 73 -0.35 -0.73 5.38
CA GLY A 73 -0.78 -1.53 6.54
C GLY A 73 -0.88 -3.04 6.27
N ARG A 74 -0.91 -3.47 5.00
CA ARG A 74 -0.85 -4.87 4.59
C ARG A 74 0.58 -5.34 4.29
N SER A 75 1.42 -4.51 3.67
CA SER A 75 2.81 -4.84 3.29
C SER A 75 3.67 -5.27 4.48
N GLY A 76 3.56 -4.57 5.62
CA GLY A 76 4.23 -4.92 6.87
C GLY A 76 5.73 -4.61 6.93
N GLY A 77 6.26 -3.83 5.99
CA GLY A 77 7.66 -3.39 5.97
C GLY A 77 7.96 -2.29 7.00
N GLN A 78 9.23 -2.13 7.34
CA GLN A 78 9.69 -1.09 8.27
C GLN A 78 9.60 0.32 7.66
N GLU A 79 9.74 0.42 6.34
CA GLU A 79 9.54 1.67 5.61
C GLU A 79 8.06 2.10 5.66
N ALA A 80 7.14 1.17 5.45
CA ALA A 80 5.71 1.41 5.65
C ALA A 80 5.40 1.92 7.07
N GLU A 81 5.94 1.30 8.12
CA GLU A 81 5.73 1.76 9.50
C GLU A 81 6.22 3.20 9.69
N THR A 82 7.43 3.50 9.21
CA THR A 82 8.02 4.85 9.32
C THR A 82 7.17 5.88 8.59
N ALA A 83 6.71 5.58 7.38
CA ALA A 83 5.88 6.48 6.59
C ALA A 83 4.51 6.74 7.26
N LEU A 84 3.88 5.69 7.80
CA LEU A 84 2.61 5.82 8.50
C LEU A 84 2.73 6.67 9.77
N GLN A 85 3.84 6.55 10.50
CA GLN A 85 4.13 7.36 11.68
C GLN A 85 4.31 8.83 11.32
N ARG A 86 5.07 9.13 10.26
CA ARG A 86 5.22 10.51 9.76
C ARG A 86 3.87 11.18 9.46
N ILE A 87 2.89 10.43 8.95
CA ILE A 87 1.54 10.98 8.66
C ILE A 87 0.79 11.27 9.96
N LEU A 88 0.98 10.47 11.01
CA LEU A 88 0.36 10.71 12.31
C LEU A 88 0.98 11.91 13.04
N ASP A 89 2.27 12.17 12.81
CA ASP A 89 3.01 13.29 13.38
C ASP A 89 2.76 14.63 12.64
N ARG A 90 2.11 14.59 11.47
CA ARG A 90 1.75 15.78 10.69
C ARG A 90 0.32 16.23 11.01
N ASP A 91 0.19 17.35 11.71
CA ASP A 91 -1.11 17.96 11.99
C ASP A 91 -1.81 18.52 10.74
N ALA A 92 -1.08 18.72 9.65
CA ALA A 92 -1.61 19.25 8.40
C ALA A 92 -2.38 18.22 7.55
N ASP A 93 -2.29 16.93 7.89
CA ASP A 93 -2.99 15.89 7.14
C ASP A 93 -4.50 15.82 7.50
N PRO A 94 -5.40 15.66 6.51
CA PRO A 94 -6.83 15.54 6.77
C PRO A 94 -7.19 14.40 7.72
N ASP A 95 -8.25 14.57 8.51
CA ASP A 95 -8.71 13.56 9.47
C ASP A 95 -8.93 12.16 8.87
N PRO A 96 -9.53 12.00 7.66
CA PRO A 96 -9.67 10.67 7.04
C PRO A 96 -8.32 9.97 6.80
N ILE A 97 -7.30 10.74 6.42
CA ILE A 97 -5.94 10.27 6.14
C ILE A 97 -5.26 9.86 7.44
N ARG A 98 -5.31 10.70 8.48
CA ARG A 98 -4.77 10.39 9.80
C ARG A 98 -5.44 9.17 10.42
N ALA A 99 -6.76 9.06 10.33
CA ALA A 99 -7.51 7.90 10.81
C ALA A 99 -7.15 6.61 10.04
N ALA A 100 -6.96 6.70 8.73
CA ALA A 100 -6.50 5.58 7.92
C ALA A 100 -5.07 5.16 8.26
N ALA A 101 -4.15 6.12 8.45
CA ALA A 101 -2.79 5.86 8.89
C ALA A 101 -2.77 5.16 10.25
N PHE A 102 -3.55 5.64 11.22
CA PHE A 102 -3.67 5.00 12.54
C PHE A 102 -4.14 3.54 12.42
N ARG A 103 -5.17 3.27 11.62
CA ARG A 103 -5.65 1.89 11.38
C ARG A 103 -4.56 1.01 10.74
N ALA A 104 -3.80 1.55 9.80
CA ALA A 104 -2.71 0.85 9.12
C ALA A 104 -1.57 0.49 10.09
N VAL A 105 -1.15 1.43 10.95
CA VAL A 105 -0.16 1.19 12.02
C VAL A 105 -0.62 0.05 12.94
N ARG A 106 -1.86 0.13 13.42
CA ARG A 106 -2.41 -0.91 14.31
C ARG A 106 -2.45 -2.28 13.64
N ARG A 107 -2.70 -2.33 12.32
CA ARG A 107 -2.67 -3.58 11.54
C ARG A 107 -1.26 -4.15 11.45
N LEU A 108 -0.29 -3.30 11.13
CA LEU A 108 1.12 -3.66 11.02
C LEU A 108 1.68 -4.19 12.34
N GLN A 109 1.45 -3.46 13.44
CA GLN A 109 1.86 -3.87 14.79
C GLN A 109 1.28 -5.23 15.19
N ARG A 110 -0.01 -5.49 14.89
CA ARG A 110 -0.62 -6.81 15.16
C ARG A 110 0.04 -7.92 14.36
N ARG A 111 0.43 -7.67 13.11
CA ARG A 111 1.10 -8.66 12.27
C ARG A 111 2.51 -8.95 12.79
N GLN A 112 3.28 -7.91 13.13
CA GLN A 112 4.60 -8.07 13.73
C GLN A 112 4.53 -8.84 15.06
N ALA A 113 3.56 -8.54 15.93
CA ALA A 113 3.38 -9.25 17.19
C ALA A 113 3.09 -10.75 16.97
N ARG A 114 2.31 -11.11 15.95
CA ARG A 114 2.07 -12.51 15.58
C ARG A 114 3.35 -13.18 15.07
N ALA A 115 4.08 -12.52 14.16
CA ALA A 115 5.33 -13.07 13.62
C ALA A 115 6.37 -13.34 14.72
N ARG A 116 6.50 -12.44 15.70
CA ARG A 116 7.39 -12.64 16.85
C ARG A 116 7.01 -13.87 17.67
N ARG A 117 5.72 -14.07 17.97
CA ARG A 117 5.24 -15.24 18.71
C ARG A 117 5.58 -16.55 18.01
N PHE A 118 5.35 -16.63 16.69
CA PHE A 118 5.70 -17.82 15.92
C PHE A 118 7.21 -18.10 15.94
N ALA A 119 8.04 -17.07 15.75
CA ALA A 119 9.50 -17.23 15.81
C ALA A 119 9.99 -17.69 17.20
N GLU A 120 9.37 -17.20 18.28
CA GLU A 120 9.66 -17.65 19.65
C GLU A 120 9.21 -19.10 19.92
N GLU A 121 8.16 -19.58 19.27
CA GLU A 121 7.68 -20.97 19.37
C GLU A 121 8.59 -21.93 18.58
N GLU A 122 9.02 -21.54 17.37
CA GLU A 122 10.01 -22.27 16.57
C GLU A 122 11.35 -22.38 17.29
N ALA A 123 11.84 -21.29 17.91
CA ALA A 123 13.10 -21.31 18.65
C ALA A 123 13.07 -22.17 19.93
N ARG A 124 11.88 -22.56 20.40
CA ARG A 124 11.67 -23.41 21.58
C ARG A 124 11.48 -24.89 21.24
N SER A 125 11.31 -25.22 19.95
CA SER A 125 11.10 -26.59 19.45
C SER A 125 12.41 -27.20 18.96
#